data_AF-A0A2D7BWQ1-F1
#
_entry.id   AF-A0A2D7BWQ1-F1
#
_cell.length_a   1.000
_cell.length_b   1.000
_cell.length_c   1.000
_cell.angle_alpha   90.00
_cell.angle_beta   90.00
_cell.angle_gamma   90.00
#
_symmetry.space_group_name_H-M   'P 1'
#
loop_
_entity.id
_entity.type
_entity.pdbx_description
1 polymer ?
#
loop_
_entity_poly.entity_id
_entity_poly.type
_entity_poly.pdbx_seq_one_letter_code
_entity_poly.pdbx_strand_id
1 'polypeptide(L)'
;MDYVVGNGSSLDERMRVRQPTGCTDALTLGQAPEETMTGAVTGRGTHFSCDSLNSHPKLVTDMAKLERCLVGGTFDRFHQGHKSLLNTALEVAEFVEVWITNDEMSAAKSPVLQSFEDRREAIIAWADERITTHELEDSLGPAPNRKDCDSIICTPETLGNCQTINEIRLKNGLIPLEIIEVQHSLDEAGGIISSSRIRAGLIDCEGKLWVDDEQKKQTYHFHRGLDEELKKPNGDLFTGPEDSPEVAMTSAMENLAPGSIIAVGDVCAATLLDMDVVADIAIVDGMTKRVELEQKVDLSRFDVILNANNPPGQITPSLFQAVSNALHNDQTTCIEVEGEEDLAPIVIHLLAPIGTNVVYGQPNKGVVLRVTTLESKEQCRSLLSKFEVRS
;
A
#
# COMPACT_ATOMS: atom_id res chain seq x y z
N MET A 1 -12.53 -24.63 38.26
CA MET A 1 -12.02 -23.79 39.36
C MET A 1 -11.79 -22.41 38.78
N ASP A 2 -12.74 -21.53 39.09
CA ASP A 2 -12.68 -20.08 39.33
C ASP A 2 -11.79 -19.22 38.39
N TYR A 3 -12.39 -18.46 37.47
CA TYR A 3 -12.92 -17.09 37.63
C TYR A 3 -11.89 -16.04 38.10
N VAL A 4 -11.56 -15.10 37.19
CA VAL A 4 -11.57 -13.66 37.48
C VAL A 4 -12.15 -12.92 36.25
N VAL A 5 -13.21 -12.17 36.50
CA VAL A 5 -13.83 -11.16 35.62
C VAL A 5 -13.02 -9.88 35.73
N GLY A 6 -12.80 -9.15 34.63
CA GLY A 6 -12.20 -7.81 34.70
C GLY A 6 -12.06 -7.10 33.35
N ASN A 7 -13.05 -6.25 33.08
CA ASN A 7 -13.05 -5.03 32.28
C ASN A 7 -12.85 -5.12 30.75
N GLY A 8 -13.95 -4.86 30.05
CA GLY A 8 -13.95 -4.55 28.62
C GLY A 8 -13.32 -3.19 28.37
N SER A 9 -12.33 -3.19 27.47
CA SER A 9 -11.94 -2.08 26.60
C SER A 9 -10.86 -2.62 25.67
N SER A 10 -11.23 -3.11 24.50
CA SER A 10 -10.39 -3.05 23.30
C SER A 10 -11.20 -3.58 22.12
N LEU A 11 -11.68 -2.68 21.28
CA LEU A 11 -11.57 -2.96 19.86
C LEU A 11 -10.08 -3.25 19.62
N ASP A 12 -9.82 -4.48 19.21
CA ASP A 12 -8.55 -5.19 19.28
C ASP A 12 -7.37 -4.30 18.83
N GLU A 13 -6.31 -4.22 19.64
CA GLU A 13 -5.04 -3.57 19.27
C GLU A 13 -4.47 -4.12 17.94
N ARG A 14 -4.97 -5.29 17.52
CA ARG A 14 -4.68 -6.03 16.29
C ARG A 14 -5.35 -5.48 15.02
N MET A 15 -6.23 -4.48 15.12
CA MET A 15 -6.94 -3.91 13.97
C MET A 15 -6.31 -2.62 13.43
N ARG A 16 -5.29 -2.05 14.09
CA ARG A 16 -4.68 -0.79 13.64
C ARG A 16 -3.76 -1.03 12.43
N VAL A 17 -4.11 -0.42 11.29
CA VAL A 17 -3.24 -0.34 10.11
C VAL A 17 -2.83 1.12 9.98
N ARG A 18 -1.61 1.45 10.42
CA ARG A 18 -1.00 2.79 10.29
C ARG A 18 0.14 2.74 9.27
N GLN A 19 0.56 3.90 8.77
CA GLN A 19 1.73 3.92 7.87
C GLN A 19 3.00 3.63 8.68
N PRO A 20 3.89 2.75 8.21
CA PRO A 20 5.14 2.49 8.90
C PRO A 20 5.96 3.79 8.98
N THR A 21 6.49 4.10 10.17
CA THR A 21 7.41 5.21 10.36
C THR A 21 8.71 4.93 9.62
N GLY A 22 8.86 5.50 8.42
CA GLY A 22 10.11 5.64 7.66
C GLY A 22 11.09 4.45 7.70
N CYS A 23 10.95 3.51 6.76
CA CYS A 23 12.11 2.70 6.34
C CYS A 23 12.76 3.42 5.15
N THR A 24 13.67 4.34 5.44
CA THR A 24 14.69 4.71 4.45
C THR A 24 15.66 3.55 4.37
N ASP A 25 15.44 2.61 3.45
CA ASP A 25 16.50 1.68 3.04
C ASP A 25 17.50 2.45 2.18
N ALA A 26 18.23 3.36 2.83
CA ALA A 26 19.44 3.94 2.28
C ALA A 26 20.49 2.82 2.29
N LEU A 27 20.64 2.14 1.15
CA LEU A 27 21.78 1.29 0.85
C LEU A 27 23.07 2.11 1.04
N THR A 28 23.71 1.98 2.20
CA THR A 28 25.06 2.48 2.44
C THR A 28 26.03 1.67 1.59
N LEU A 29 26.38 2.20 0.42
CA LEU A 29 27.52 1.74 -0.38
C LEU A 29 28.81 1.97 0.40
N GLY A 30 29.32 0.90 1.01
CA GLY A 30 30.66 0.87 1.61
C GLY A 30 31.73 1.01 0.52
N GLN A 31 32.49 2.10 0.58
CA GLN A 31 33.70 2.30 -0.21
C GLN A 31 34.79 1.32 0.26
N ALA A 32 35.31 0.52 -0.67
CA ALA A 32 36.56 -0.23 -0.48
C ALA A 32 37.76 0.65 -0.91
N PRO A 33 38.95 0.48 -0.30
CA PRO A 33 40.05 1.42 -0.45
C PRO A 33 40.87 1.17 -1.72
N GLU A 34 41.34 2.26 -2.34
CA GLU A 34 42.33 2.26 -3.42
C GLU A 34 43.69 1.82 -2.89
N GLU A 35 44.24 0.72 -3.44
CA GLU A 35 45.65 0.40 -3.36
C GLU A 35 46.36 0.73 -4.69
N THR A 36 47.29 1.66 -4.58
CA THR A 36 48.29 2.04 -5.58
C THR A 36 49.27 0.91 -5.86
N MET A 37 49.49 0.58 -7.14
CA MET A 37 50.70 -0.13 -7.59
C MET A 37 51.21 0.46 -8.90
N THR A 38 52.38 1.08 -8.80
CA THR A 38 53.26 1.59 -9.86
C THR A 38 53.96 0.44 -10.60
N GLY A 39 54.15 0.56 -11.92
CA GLY A 39 55.08 -0.33 -12.64
C GLY A 39 55.05 -0.16 -14.16
N ALA A 40 55.90 0.71 -14.69
CA ALA A 40 56.16 0.85 -16.12
C ALA A 40 57.17 -0.20 -16.61
N VAL A 41 56.91 -0.83 -17.75
CA VAL A 41 57.95 -1.45 -18.60
C VAL A 41 57.63 -1.20 -20.08
N THR A 42 58.69 -0.86 -20.80
CA THR A 42 58.79 -0.39 -22.18
C THR A 42 58.81 -1.54 -23.20
N GLY A 43 58.29 -1.30 -24.42
CA GLY A 43 58.39 -2.26 -25.53
C GLY A 43 58.00 -1.64 -26.88
N ARG A 44 58.96 -1.58 -27.81
CA ARG A 44 58.93 -0.87 -29.10
C ARG A 44 57.95 -1.45 -30.13
N GLY A 45 57.13 -0.57 -30.71
CA GLY A 45 56.98 -0.27 -32.15
C GLY A 45 56.69 -1.39 -33.16
N THR A 46 55.55 -1.26 -33.86
CA THR A 46 55.49 -1.15 -35.33
C THR A 46 54.15 -0.54 -35.75
N HIS A 47 54.20 0.50 -36.57
CA HIS A 47 53.05 1.08 -37.29
C HIS A 47 52.48 0.07 -38.29
N PHE A 48 51.17 -0.19 -38.22
CA PHE A 48 50.37 -0.56 -39.38
C PHE A 48 49.05 0.22 -39.32
N SER A 49 48.82 1.05 -40.34
CA SER A 49 47.53 1.67 -40.63
C SER A 49 46.75 0.73 -41.53
N CYS A 50 45.51 0.42 -41.18
CA CYS A 50 44.48 0.05 -42.15
C CYS A 50 43.10 0.29 -41.53
N ASP A 51 42.42 1.27 -42.11
CA ASP A 51 41.01 1.54 -41.94
C ASP A 51 40.14 0.33 -42.30
N SER A 52 39.00 0.24 -41.61
CA SER A 52 37.77 -0.45 -42.03
C SER A 52 37.82 -1.98 -42.08
N LEU A 53 37.11 -2.61 -41.15
CA LEU A 53 36.02 -3.55 -41.44
C LEU A 53 35.31 -3.90 -40.12
N ASN A 54 34.21 -3.17 -39.88
CA ASN A 54 33.14 -3.56 -38.97
C ASN A 54 32.52 -4.87 -39.45
N SER A 55 32.53 -5.91 -38.62
CA SER A 55 31.41 -6.86 -38.44
C SER A 55 31.85 -7.98 -37.49
N HIS A 56 31.77 -7.73 -36.19
CA HIS A 56 31.64 -8.84 -35.25
C HIS A 56 30.22 -9.39 -35.36
N PRO A 57 30.02 -10.68 -35.68
CA PRO A 57 28.71 -11.28 -35.61
C PRO A 57 28.27 -11.25 -34.14
N LYS A 58 27.12 -10.64 -33.87
CA LYS A 58 26.40 -10.84 -32.62
C LYS A 58 26.10 -12.32 -32.50
N LEU A 59 26.88 -13.03 -31.69
CA LEU A 59 26.49 -14.32 -31.14
C LEU A 59 25.31 -14.05 -30.20
N VAL A 60 24.11 -14.01 -30.76
CA VAL A 60 22.89 -14.26 -30.00
C VAL A 60 22.84 -15.77 -29.92
N THR A 61 23.40 -16.32 -28.83
CA THR A 61 23.15 -17.71 -28.47
C THR A 61 21.67 -17.81 -28.15
N ASP A 62 20.89 -18.42 -29.05
CA ASP A 62 19.57 -18.96 -28.73
C ASP A 62 19.78 -19.99 -27.61
N MET A 63 19.69 -19.55 -26.35
CA MET A 63 19.55 -20.46 -25.23
C MET A 63 18.21 -21.17 -25.42
N ALA A 64 18.22 -22.50 -25.40
CA ALA A 64 16.98 -23.26 -25.40
C ALA A 64 16.13 -22.80 -24.22
N LYS A 65 14.86 -22.47 -24.47
CA LYS A 65 13.92 -22.13 -23.40
C LYS A 65 13.80 -23.31 -22.44
N LEU A 66 13.70 -22.99 -21.16
CA LEU A 66 13.35 -23.93 -20.11
C LEU A 66 11.91 -24.42 -20.35
N GLU A 67 11.59 -25.65 -19.97
CA GLU A 67 10.26 -26.22 -20.18
C GLU A 67 9.24 -25.66 -19.17
N ARG A 68 9.57 -25.67 -17.87
CA ARG A 68 8.61 -25.30 -16.83
C ARG A 68 9.25 -24.59 -15.64
N CYS A 69 8.89 -23.32 -15.50
CA CYS A 69 9.31 -22.47 -14.41
C CYS A 69 8.28 -22.43 -13.28
N LEU A 70 8.74 -22.62 -12.05
CA LEU A 70 7.93 -22.47 -10.83
C LEU A 70 8.12 -21.07 -10.24
N VAL A 71 7.02 -20.47 -9.79
CA VAL A 71 7.02 -19.18 -9.07
C VAL A 71 6.20 -19.33 -7.80
N GLY A 72 6.79 -19.05 -6.64
CA GLY A 72 6.08 -19.07 -5.36
C GLY A 72 5.90 -17.66 -4.80
N GLY A 73 4.72 -17.33 -4.28
CA GLY A 73 4.50 -16.01 -3.68
C GLY A 73 3.11 -15.81 -3.12
N THR A 74 2.91 -14.66 -2.46
CA THR A 74 1.59 -14.29 -1.95
C THR A 74 0.75 -13.59 -3.02
N PHE A 75 1.34 -12.81 -3.91
CA PHE A 75 0.63 -12.12 -5.01
C PHE A 75 -0.53 -11.21 -4.56
N ASP A 76 -0.46 -10.66 -3.34
CA ASP A 76 -1.46 -9.69 -2.86
C ASP A 76 -1.42 -8.40 -3.68
N ARG A 77 -2.60 -7.86 -4.03
CA ARG A 77 -2.75 -6.66 -4.87
C ARG A 77 -1.89 -6.75 -6.12
N PHE A 78 -2.19 -7.72 -6.99
CA PHE A 78 -1.40 -8.03 -8.19
C PHE A 78 -0.94 -6.78 -8.95
N HIS A 79 0.37 -6.49 -8.88
CA HIS A 79 0.97 -5.20 -9.24
C HIS A 79 2.13 -5.37 -10.23
N GLN A 80 2.71 -4.26 -10.67
CA GLN A 80 3.74 -4.25 -11.72
C GLN A 80 4.99 -5.08 -11.37
N GLY A 81 5.40 -5.11 -10.10
CA GLY A 81 6.46 -6.02 -9.64
C GLY A 81 6.16 -7.51 -9.92
N HIS A 82 4.94 -7.99 -9.64
CA HIS A 82 4.54 -9.36 -9.96
C HIS A 82 4.47 -9.60 -11.47
N LYS A 83 3.93 -8.63 -12.23
CA LYS A 83 3.89 -8.71 -13.71
C LYS A 83 5.30 -8.81 -14.29
N SER A 84 6.26 -8.04 -13.78
CA SER A 84 7.67 -8.11 -14.21
C SER A 84 8.27 -9.48 -13.91
N LEU A 85 8.08 -10.02 -12.71
CA LEU A 85 8.54 -11.36 -12.32
C LEU A 85 7.98 -12.43 -13.28
N LEU A 86 6.66 -12.43 -13.50
CA LEU A 86 6.01 -13.42 -14.35
C LEU A 86 6.37 -13.26 -15.84
N ASN A 87 6.55 -12.03 -16.33
CA ASN A 87 7.02 -11.79 -17.70
C ASN A 87 8.43 -12.34 -17.90
N THR A 88 9.36 -12.12 -16.96
CA THR A 88 10.70 -12.70 -17.04
C THR A 88 10.64 -14.23 -17.03
N ALA A 89 9.75 -14.83 -16.23
CA ALA A 89 9.54 -16.28 -16.26
C ALA A 89 9.06 -16.77 -17.64
N LEU A 90 8.14 -16.04 -18.28
CA LEU A 90 7.61 -16.34 -19.62
C LEU A 90 8.61 -16.12 -20.76
N GLU A 91 9.63 -15.30 -20.55
CA GLU A 91 10.73 -15.08 -21.50
C GLU A 91 11.68 -16.28 -21.52
N VAL A 92 11.99 -16.83 -20.34
CA VAL A 92 12.97 -17.91 -20.17
C VAL A 92 12.39 -19.32 -20.22
N ALA A 93 11.07 -19.48 -19.99
CA ALA A 93 10.40 -20.77 -19.98
C ALA A 93 9.18 -20.86 -20.93
N GLU A 94 8.85 -22.09 -21.35
CA GLU A 94 7.66 -22.40 -22.14
C GLU A 94 6.39 -22.29 -21.29
N PHE A 95 6.39 -22.88 -20.10
CA PHE A 95 5.27 -22.84 -19.16
C PHE A 95 5.68 -22.26 -17.81
N VAL A 96 4.75 -21.54 -17.18
CA VAL A 96 4.95 -20.94 -15.86
C VAL A 96 3.84 -21.40 -14.93
N GLU A 97 4.23 -21.89 -13.75
CA GLU A 97 3.28 -22.24 -12.70
C GLU A 97 3.42 -21.31 -11.51
N VAL A 98 2.33 -20.63 -11.19
CA VAL A 98 2.25 -19.67 -10.10
C VAL A 98 1.61 -20.34 -8.89
N TRP A 99 2.41 -20.54 -7.85
CA TRP A 99 2.03 -21.14 -6.58
C TRP A 99 1.75 -20.03 -5.57
N ILE A 100 0.45 -19.86 -5.27
CA ILE A 100 -0.08 -18.75 -4.49
C ILE A 100 -0.31 -19.23 -3.06
N THR A 101 0.30 -18.58 -2.06
CA THR A 101 0.10 -18.93 -0.65
C THR A 101 -1.37 -18.89 -0.26
N ASN A 102 -1.85 -19.89 0.46
CA ASN A 102 -3.21 -19.90 0.99
C ASN A 102 -3.42 -18.78 2.04
N ASP A 103 -4.67 -18.59 2.44
CA ASP A 103 -5.03 -17.50 3.37
C ASP A 103 -4.49 -17.75 4.78
N GLU A 104 -4.40 -18.99 5.24
CA GLU A 104 -3.83 -19.33 6.56
C GLU A 104 -2.36 -18.92 6.67
N MET A 105 -1.55 -19.24 5.66
CA MET A 105 -0.14 -18.84 5.58
C MET A 105 0.05 -17.33 5.45
N SER A 106 -0.94 -16.64 4.88
CA SER A 106 -0.84 -15.22 4.53
C SER A 106 -1.48 -14.31 5.57
N ALA A 107 -2.34 -14.84 6.44
CA ALA A 107 -3.12 -14.09 7.44
C ALA A 107 -2.24 -13.26 8.38
N ALA A 108 -1.06 -13.76 8.74
CA ALA A 108 -0.14 -13.04 9.63
C ALA A 108 0.50 -11.80 8.96
N LYS A 109 0.42 -11.66 7.63
CA LYS A 109 1.07 -10.54 6.91
C LYS A 109 0.29 -9.25 7.00
N SER A 110 -1.04 -9.31 6.96
CA SER A 110 -1.90 -8.12 7.00
C SER A 110 -3.37 -8.51 7.20
N PRO A 111 -4.14 -7.78 8.03
CA PRO A 111 -5.57 -8.02 8.20
C PRO A 111 -6.41 -7.62 6.97
N VAL A 112 -5.82 -6.90 6.00
CA VAL A 112 -6.51 -6.40 4.78
C VAL A 112 -5.99 -7.09 3.50
N LEU A 113 -5.30 -8.22 3.67
CA LEU A 113 -4.84 -9.08 2.59
C LEU A 113 -6.03 -9.61 1.77
N GLN A 114 -5.89 -9.66 0.44
CA GLN A 114 -6.90 -10.27 -0.42
C GLN A 114 -7.01 -11.78 -0.19
N SER A 115 -8.21 -12.34 -0.32
CA SER A 115 -8.40 -13.78 -0.27
C SER A 115 -7.59 -14.50 -1.35
N PHE A 116 -7.35 -15.81 -1.16
CA PHE A 116 -6.69 -16.64 -2.15
C PHE A 116 -7.36 -16.55 -3.52
N GLU A 117 -8.70 -16.61 -3.54
CA GLU A 117 -9.46 -16.53 -4.78
C GLU A 117 -9.31 -15.16 -5.46
N ASP A 118 -9.39 -14.05 -4.73
CA ASP A 118 -9.19 -12.71 -5.33
C ASP A 118 -7.80 -12.55 -5.95
N ARG A 119 -6.76 -13.05 -5.25
CA ARG A 119 -5.37 -13.01 -5.73
C ARG A 119 -5.18 -13.88 -6.96
N ARG A 120 -5.78 -15.07 -6.97
CA ARG A 120 -5.76 -16.00 -8.08
C ARG A 120 -6.51 -15.46 -9.28
N GLU A 121 -7.70 -14.90 -9.10
CA GLU A 121 -8.50 -14.30 -10.16
C GLU A 121 -7.76 -13.13 -10.81
N ALA A 122 -7.10 -12.27 -10.02
CA ALA A 122 -6.30 -11.16 -10.54
C ALA A 122 -5.14 -11.64 -11.44
N ILE A 123 -4.48 -12.75 -11.09
CA ILE A 123 -3.43 -13.34 -11.94
C ILE A 123 -4.04 -13.95 -13.21
N ILE A 124 -5.12 -14.73 -13.09
CA ILE A 124 -5.79 -15.37 -14.23
C ILE A 124 -6.30 -14.34 -15.23
N ALA A 125 -6.86 -13.21 -14.75
CA ALA A 125 -7.35 -12.14 -15.60
C ALA A 125 -6.24 -11.45 -16.43
N TRP A 126 -4.99 -11.51 -15.96
CA TRP A 126 -3.82 -10.96 -16.64
C TRP A 126 -3.06 -11.99 -17.49
N ALA A 127 -3.08 -13.25 -17.08
CA ALA A 127 -2.28 -14.34 -17.62
C ALA A 127 -2.66 -14.76 -19.07
N ASP A 128 -1.69 -15.31 -19.80
CA ASP A 128 -1.92 -16.06 -21.04
C ASP A 128 -2.03 -17.58 -20.79
N GLU A 129 -2.27 -18.37 -21.83
CA GLU A 129 -2.45 -19.83 -21.76
C GLU A 129 -1.23 -20.62 -21.24
N ARG A 130 -0.06 -19.98 -21.12
CA ARG A 130 1.17 -20.61 -20.62
C ARG A 130 1.30 -20.51 -19.10
N ILE A 131 0.45 -19.74 -18.44
CA ILE A 131 0.42 -19.59 -16.99
C ILE A 131 -0.69 -20.48 -16.40
N THR A 132 -0.33 -21.24 -15.36
CA THR A 132 -1.30 -21.92 -14.49
C THR A 132 -1.14 -21.45 -13.05
N THR A 133 -2.24 -21.45 -12.29
CA THR A 133 -2.25 -21.04 -10.88
C THR A 133 -2.61 -22.22 -9.98
N HIS A 134 -1.90 -22.35 -8.88
CA HIS A 134 -2.05 -23.42 -7.89
C HIS A 134 -1.99 -22.85 -6.48
N GLU A 135 -2.59 -23.56 -5.54
CA GLU A 135 -2.53 -23.22 -4.12
C GLU A 135 -1.25 -23.76 -3.48
N LEU A 136 -0.62 -22.94 -2.64
CA LEU A 136 0.58 -23.27 -1.91
C LEU A 136 0.23 -23.36 -0.41
N GLU A 137 0.29 -24.58 0.12
CA GLU A 137 -0.08 -24.92 1.51
C GLU A 137 1.13 -24.96 2.47
N ASP A 138 2.36 -24.91 1.94
CA ASP A 138 3.59 -24.87 2.73
C ASP A 138 4.67 -23.97 2.08
N SER A 139 5.79 -23.75 2.77
CA SER A 139 6.82 -22.80 2.31
C SER A 139 7.68 -23.27 1.12
N LEU A 140 7.58 -24.54 0.71
CA LEU A 140 8.44 -25.15 -0.31
C LEU A 140 7.67 -25.60 -1.55
N GLY A 141 6.38 -25.93 -1.38
CA GLY A 141 5.48 -26.40 -2.42
C GLY A 141 5.94 -27.71 -3.06
N PRO A 142 5.59 -27.96 -4.34
CA PRO A 142 5.95 -29.20 -5.01
C PRO A 142 7.43 -29.25 -5.43
N ALA A 143 8.12 -28.11 -5.42
CA ALA A 143 9.45 -27.94 -6.01
C ALA A 143 10.50 -28.93 -5.49
N PRO A 144 10.53 -29.36 -4.21
CA PRO A 144 11.52 -30.32 -3.73
C PRO A 144 11.39 -31.74 -4.28
N ASN A 145 10.21 -32.11 -4.79
CA ASN A 145 9.89 -33.51 -5.15
C ASN A 145 9.50 -33.67 -6.63
N ARG A 146 9.11 -32.57 -7.28
CA ARG A 146 8.60 -32.58 -8.65
C ARG A 146 9.71 -32.78 -9.69
N LYS A 147 9.44 -33.61 -10.71
CA LYS A 147 10.43 -34.02 -11.71
C LYS A 147 10.28 -33.30 -13.05
N ASP A 148 9.07 -32.87 -13.37
CA ASP A 148 8.68 -32.18 -14.59
C ASP A 148 8.80 -30.65 -14.41
N CYS A 149 9.92 -30.18 -13.86
CA CYS A 149 10.23 -28.75 -13.74
C CYS A 149 11.75 -28.59 -13.74
N ASP A 150 12.22 -27.54 -14.39
CA ASP A 150 13.65 -27.29 -14.63
C ASP A 150 14.13 -25.92 -14.15
N SER A 151 13.21 -25.02 -13.79
CA SER A 151 13.55 -23.70 -13.29
C SER A 151 12.64 -23.20 -12.17
N ILE A 152 13.16 -22.27 -11.37
CA ILE A 152 12.43 -21.56 -10.33
C ILE A 152 12.84 -20.08 -10.37
N ILE A 153 11.87 -19.17 -10.32
CA ILE A 153 12.12 -17.73 -10.36
C ILE A 153 11.77 -17.07 -9.03
N CYS A 154 12.59 -16.13 -8.61
CA CYS A 154 12.48 -15.48 -7.31
C CYS A 154 12.95 -14.04 -7.32
N THR A 155 12.53 -13.29 -6.30
CA THR A 155 13.11 -11.99 -5.95
C THR A 155 14.27 -12.17 -4.96
N PRO A 156 15.11 -11.14 -4.70
CA PRO A 156 16.23 -11.25 -3.77
C PRO A 156 15.86 -11.79 -2.38
N GLU A 157 14.67 -11.45 -1.85
CA GLU A 157 14.20 -11.91 -0.53
C GLU A 157 13.90 -13.41 -0.48
N THR A 158 13.53 -13.99 -1.63
CA THR A 158 13.10 -15.39 -1.73
C THR A 158 14.18 -16.31 -2.31
N LEU A 159 15.35 -15.76 -2.64
CA LEU A 159 16.50 -16.50 -3.14
C LEU A 159 16.96 -17.62 -2.17
N GLY A 160 17.00 -17.33 -0.86
CA GLY A 160 17.39 -18.32 0.15
C GLY A 160 16.46 -19.54 0.22
N ASN A 161 15.16 -19.32 -0.03
CA ASN A 161 14.19 -20.42 -0.11
C ASN A 161 14.46 -21.28 -1.36
N CYS A 162 14.78 -20.67 -2.51
CA CYS A 162 15.10 -21.39 -3.73
C CYS A 162 16.38 -22.22 -3.60
N GLN A 163 17.40 -21.68 -2.92
CA GLN A 163 18.62 -22.42 -2.60
C GLN A 163 18.33 -23.63 -1.70
N THR A 164 17.50 -23.44 -0.66
CA THR A 164 17.05 -24.53 0.23
C THR A 164 16.30 -25.62 -0.55
N ILE A 165 15.42 -25.23 -1.48
CA ILE A 165 14.73 -26.17 -2.37
C ILE A 165 15.74 -27.03 -3.15
N ASN A 166 16.77 -26.41 -3.73
CA ASN A 166 17.81 -27.12 -4.48
C ASN A 166 18.65 -28.07 -3.60
N GLU A 167 18.93 -27.71 -2.36
CA GLU A 167 19.58 -28.63 -1.41
C GLU A 167 18.72 -29.88 -1.13
N ILE A 168 17.40 -29.72 -0.98
CA ILE A 168 16.48 -30.84 -0.77
C ILE A 168 16.37 -31.69 -2.03
N ARG A 169 16.29 -31.07 -3.21
CA ARG A 169 16.28 -31.77 -4.50
C ARG A 169 17.50 -32.67 -4.66
N LEU A 170 18.69 -32.15 -4.36
CA LEU A 170 19.93 -32.94 -4.40
C LEU A 170 19.89 -34.13 -3.44
N LYS A 171 19.41 -33.93 -2.21
CA LYS A 171 19.22 -35.03 -1.24
C LYS A 171 18.24 -36.09 -1.73
N ASN A 172 17.24 -35.69 -2.51
CA ASN A 172 16.24 -36.56 -3.12
C ASN A 172 16.69 -37.18 -4.46
N GLY A 173 17.92 -36.92 -4.91
CA GLY A 173 18.46 -37.42 -6.18
C GLY A 173 17.87 -36.75 -7.41
N LEU A 174 17.33 -35.54 -7.26
CA LEU A 174 16.82 -34.70 -8.35
C LEU A 174 17.86 -33.68 -8.80
N ILE A 175 17.75 -33.27 -10.06
CA ILE A 175 18.59 -32.21 -10.63
C ILE A 175 18.15 -30.87 -10.02
N PRO A 176 19.09 -30.01 -9.57
CA PRO A 176 18.77 -28.65 -9.14
C PRO A 176 18.00 -27.88 -10.21
N LEU A 177 17.03 -27.08 -9.79
CA LEU A 177 16.36 -26.11 -10.65
C LEU A 177 17.32 -24.97 -10.98
N GLU A 178 17.27 -24.49 -12.21
CA GLU A 178 17.88 -23.21 -12.57
C GLU A 178 17.18 -22.08 -11.81
N ILE A 179 17.91 -21.36 -10.96
CA ILE A 179 17.36 -20.25 -10.19
C ILE A 179 17.51 -18.98 -11.03
N ILE A 180 16.37 -18.37 -11.35
CA ILE A 180 16.31 -17.09 -12.07
C ILE A 180 15.99 -16.01 -11.03
N GLU A 181 16.97 -15.15 -10.74
CA GLU A 181 16.78 -14.03 -9.80
C GLU A 181 16.35 -12.78 -10.57
N VAL A 182 15.24 -12.17 -10.16
CA VAL A 182 14.69 -10.94 -10.75
C VAL A 182 14.72 -9.82 -9.73
N GLN A 183 15.37 -8.71 -10.09
CA GLN A 183 15.40 -7.51 -9.26
C GLN A 183 14.02 -6.84 -9.22
N HIS A 184 13.74 -6.15 -8.11
CA HIS A 184 12.47 -5.45 -7.94
C HIS A 184 12.26 -4.34 -8.96
N SER A 185 11.03 -4.21 -9.42
CA SER A 185 10.58 -3.01 -10.11
C SER A 185 10.52 -1.83 -9.15
N LEU A 186 10.95 -0.65 -9.61
CA LEU A 186 10.95 0.58 -8.82
C LEU A 186 9.78 1.48 -9.24
N ASP A 187 9.26 2.24 -8.28
CA ASP A 187 8.30 3.31 -8.50
C ASP A 187 8.98 4.58 -9.03
N GLU A 188 8.19 5.63 -9.28
CA GLU A 188 8.69 6.93 -9.76
C GLU A 188 9.63 7.66 -8.77
N ALA A 189 9.59 7.30 -7.49
CA ALA A 189 10.44 7.85 -6.43
C ALA A 189 11.67 6.97 -6.14
N GLY A 190 11.88 5.88 -6.89
CA GLY A 190 13.00 4.95 -6.74
C GLY A 190 12.82 3.90 -5.63
N GLY A 191 11.66 3.82 -4.98
CA GLY A 191 11.35 2.77 -4.01
C GLY A 191 10.76 1.52 -4.67
N ILE A 192 10.87 0.36 -4.02
CA ILE A 192 10.36 -0.92 -4.54
C ILE A 192 8.83 -0.90 -4.69
N ILE A 193 8.31 -1.37 -5.83
CA ILE A 193 6.87 -1.65 -6.01
C ILE A 193 6.52 -2.95 -5.29
N SER A 194 5.77 -2.86 -4.19
CA SER A 194 5.39 -4.01 -3.37
C SER A 194 3.98 -3.89 -2.82
N SER A 195 3.32 -5.04 -2.57
CA SER A 195 2.01 -5.11 -1.93
C SER A 195 1.98 -4.35 -0.60
N SER A 196 3.06 -4.38 0.18
CA SER A 196 3.15 -3.65 1.45
C SER A 196 3.02 -2.15 1.28
N ARG A 197 3.65 -1.56 0.26
CA ARG A 197 3.55 -0.12 -0.03
C ARG A 197 2.22 0.27 -0.65
N ILE A 198 1.61 -0.62 -1.42
CA ILE A 198 0.25 -0.45 -1.94
C ILE A 198 -0.75 -0.45 -0.78
N ARG A 199 -0.67 -1.42 0.14
CA ARG A 199 -1.51 -1.49 1.35
C ARG A 199 -1.29 -0.28 2.26
N ALA A 200 -0.06 0.20 2.40
CA ALA A 200 0.23 1.42 3.14
C ALA A 200 -0.37 2.69 2.47
N GLY A 201 -0.89 2.59 1.24
CA GLY A 201 -1.49 3.72 0.53
C GLY A 201 -0.47 4.69 -0.02
N LEU A 202 0.77 4.26 -0.26
CA LEU A 202 1.84 5.10 -0.81
C LEU A 202 1.80 5.15 -2.34
N ILE A 203 1.60 3.99 -2.97
CA ILE A 203 1.59 3.80 -4.43
C ILE A 203 0.35 3.00 -4.87
N ASP A 204 -0.01 3.10 -6.14
CA ASP A 204 -0.96 2.20 -6.81
C ASP A 204 -0.28 0.94 -7.37
N CYS A 205 -1.06 0.09 -8.04
CA CYS A 205 -0.59 -1.20 -8.58
C CYS A 205 0.40 -1.04 -9.74
N GLU A 206 0.45 0.13 -10.36
CA GLU A 206 1.34 0.51 -11.46
C GLU A 206 2.65 1.11 -10.95
N GLY A 207 2.71 1.46 -9.65
CA GLY A 207 3.89 2.07 -9.03
C GLY A 207 3.89 3.60 -9.10
N LYS A 208 2.73 4.24 -9.27
CA LYS A 208 2.60 5.70 -9.18
C LYS A 208 2.16 6.11 -7.78
N LEU A 209 2.70 7.21 -7.26
CA LEU A 209 2.31 7.73 -5.95
C LEU A 209 0.85 8.20 -5.95
N TRP A 210 0.16 8.04 -4.82
CA TRP A 210 -1.18 8.62 -4.66
C TRP A 210 -1.13 10.14 -4.60
N VAL A 211 -0.12 10.68 -3.92
CA VAL A 211 0.17 12.12 -3.85
C VAL A 211 1.69 12.31 -3.80
N ASP A 212 2.24 13.02 -4.77
CA ASP A 212 3.67 13.36 -4.80
C ASP A 212 4.01 14.59 -3.93
N ASP A 213 5.30 14.86 -3.74
CA ASP A 213 5.75 15.96 -2.87
C ASP A 213 5.54 17.35 -3.47
N GLU A 214 5.34 17.48 -4.78
CA GLU A 214 4.97 18.75 -5.41
C GLU A 214 3.48 19.04 -5.19
N GLN A 215 2.63 18.02 -5.34
CA GLN A 215 1.20 18.08 -5.06
C GLN A 215 0.93 18.45 -3.59
N LYS A 216 1.64 17.85 -2.64
CA LYS A 216 1.52 18.21 -1.20
C LYS A 216 1.85 19.67 -0.90
N LYS A 217 2.61 20.36 -1.76
CA LYS A 217 3.00 21.77 -1.60
C LYS A 217 2.05 22.75 -2.29
N GLN A 218 1.07 22.26 -3.04
CA GLN A 218 0.10 23.07 -3.75
C GLN A 218 -1.15 23.32 -2.92
N THR A 219 -1.80 24.46 -3.16
CA THR A 219 -3.15 24.74 -2.66
C THR A 219 -4.15 24.48 -3.77
N TYR A 220 -5.09 23.58 -3.51
CA TYR A 220 -6.16 23.23 -4.43
C TYR A 220 -7.41 24.01 -4.07
N HIS A 221 -7.97 24.72 -5.04
CA HIS A 221 -9.19 25.49 -4.89
C HIS A 221 -10.37 24.73 -5.50
N PHE A 222 -11.39 24.55 -4.67
CA PHE A 222 -12.60 23.89 -5.07
C PHE A 222 -13.40 24.74 -6.08
N HIS A 223 -13.82 24.11 -7.17
CA HIS A 223 -14.73 24.73 -8.13
C HIS A 223 -16.17 24.34 -7.79
N ARG A 224 -17.03 25.34 -7.54
CA ARG A 224 -18.48 25.19 -7.26
C ARG A 224 -19.27 24.30 -8.25
N GLY A 225 -18.74 24.02 -9.44
CA GLY A 225 -19.36 23.06 -10.37
C GLY A 225 -19.37 21.61 -9.86
N LEU A 226 -18.62 21.31 -8.79
CA LEU A 226 -18.51 19.98 -8.18
C LEU A 226 -19.41 19.80 -6.95
N ASP A 227 -20.23 20.80 -6.58
CA ASP A 227 -21.12 20.77 -5.41
C ASP A 227 -22.02 19.51 -5.40
N GLU A 228 -22.58 19.14 -6.55
CA GLU A 228 -23.49 17.99 -6.66
C GLU A 228 -22.78 16.63 -6.60
N GLU A 229 -21.47 16.58 -6.88
CA GLU A 229 -20.66 15.37 -6.71
C GLU A 229 -20.30 15.16 -5.23
N LEU A 230 -19.98 16.23 -4.50
CA LEU A 230 -19.62 16.17 -3.08
C LEU A 230 -20.81 16.04 -2.13
N LYS A 231 -21.99 16.56 -2.51
CA LYS A 231 -23.22 16.44 -1.69
C LYS A 231 -23.79 15.02 -1.66
N LYS A 232 -23.35 14.15 -2.57
CA LYS A 232 -23.77 12.74 -2.55
C LYS A 232 -22.92 12.01 -1.52
N PRO A 233 -23.55 11.22 -0.64
CA PRO A 233 -22.80 10.35 0.25
C PRO A 233 -21.83 9.51 -0.58
N ASN A 234 -20.54 9.69 -0.32
CA ASN A 234 -19.52 8.87 -0.92
C ASN A 234 -19.11 7.85 0.14
N GLY A 235 -19.72 6.67 0.08
CA GLY A 235 -19.67 5.64 1.12
C GLY A 235 -21.07 5.15 1.50
N ASP A 236 -21.12 4.28 2.49
CA ASP A 236 -22.35 3.71 3.01
C ASP A 236 -22.99 4.69 4.00
N LEU A 237 -24.21 5.12 3.71
CA LEU A 237 -24.97 6.05 4.54
C LEU A 237 -25.77 5.28 5.58
N PHE A 238 -25.47 5.55 6.85
CA PHE A 238 -26.21 5.05 8.00
C PHE A 238 -27.11 6.17 8.53
N THR A 239 -28.42 5.93 8.48
CA THR A 239 -29.41 6.93 8.87
C THR A 239 -29.75 6.84 10.35
N GLY A 240 -30.00 7.98 10.98
CA GLY A 240 -30.46 8.06 12.36
C GLY A 240 -31.26 9.35 12.61
N PRO A 241 -31.95 9.46 13.75
CA PRO A 241 -32.60 10.70 14.15
C PRO A 241 -31.59 11.83 14.31
N GLU A 242 -31.94 13.06 13.90
CA GLU A 242 -31.05 14.23 14.03
C GLU A 242 -30.70 14.54 15.49
N ASP A 243 -31.62 14.25 16.40
CA ASP A 243 -31.48 14.39 17.85
C ASP A 243 -30.76 13.22 18.52
N SER A 244 -30.35 12.19 17.77
CA SER A 244 -29.68 11.00 18.32
C SER A 244 -28.66 10.42 17.32
N PRO A 245 -27.53 11.13 17.07
CA PRO A 245 -26.49 10.70 16.13
C PRO A 245 -25.87 9.34 16.50
N GLU A 246 -25.92 8.95 17.77
CA GLU A 246 -25.46 7.65 18.29
C GLU A 246 -26.09 6.45 17.57
N VAL A 247 -27.35 6.57 17.11
CA VAL A 247 -28.04 5.47 16.41
C VAL A 247 -27.40 5.19 15.06
N ALA A 248 -27.12 6.25 14.30
CA ALA A 248 -26.42 6.15 13.01
C ALA A 248 -24.98 5.67 13.22
N MET A 249 -24.29 6.22 14.22
CA MET A 249 -22.92 5.86 14.53
C MET A 249 -22.77 4.41 14.96
N THR A 250 -23.67 3.89 15.80
CA THR A 250 -23.67 2.48 16.21
C THR A 250 -23.80 1.55 14.99
N SER A 251 -24.73 1.87 14.09
CA SER A 251 -24.92 1.09 12.86
C SER A 251 -23.68 1.14 11.95
N ALA A 252 -23.03 2.30 11.83
CA ALA A 252 -21.78 2.43 11.09
C ALA A 252 -20.65 1.62 11.74
N MET A 253 -20.55 1.65 13.06
CA MET A 253 -19.53 0.91 13.82
C MET A 253 -19.66 -0.61 13.68
N GLU A 254 -20.88 -1.14 13.59
CA GLU A 254 -21.13 -2.57 13.33
C GLU A 254 -20.65 -3.03 11.94
N ASN A 255 -20.40 -2.09 11.02
CA ASN A 255 -19.99 -2.35 9.63
C ASN A 255 -18.53 -1.96 9.35
N LEU A 256 -17.73 -1.70 10.39
CA LEU A 256 -16.31 -1.36 10.20
C LEU A 256 -15.52 -2.52 9.59
N ALA A 257 -14.66 -2.19 8.64
CA ALA A 257 -13.63 -3.11 8.18
C ALA A 257 -12.48 -3.18 9.19
N PRO A 258 -11.64 -4.22 9.17
CA PRO A 258 -10.38 -4.22 9.90
C PRO A 258 -9.52 -3.01 9.47
N GLY A 259 -9.15 -2.17 10.42
CA GLY A 259 -8.38 -0.96 10.13
C GLY A 259 -8.56 0.12 11.18
N SER A 260 -7.84 1.22 10.98
CA SER A 260 -7.94 2.41 11.83
C SER A 260 -9.26 3.15 11.60
N ILE A 261 -9.76 3.86 12.62
CA ILE A 261 -10.98 4.69 12.54
C ILE A 261 -10.60 6.17 12.49
N ILE A 262 -10.99 6.87 11.44
CA ILE A 262 -10.80 8.31 11.30
C ILE A 262 -12.16 9.00 11.31
N ALA A 263 -12.37 9.90 12.28
CA ALA A 263 -13.58 10.71 12.37
C ALA A 263 -13.34 12.10 11.80
N VAL A 264 -14.26 12.59 10.98
CA VAL A 264 -14.23 13.95 10.40
C VAL A 264 -15.48 14.71 10.81
N GLY A 265 -15.26 15.87 11.41
CA GLY A 265 -16.27 16.78 11.95
C GLY A 265 -16.50 16.61 13.45
N ASP A 266 -16.86 17.72 14.11
CA ASP A 266 -17.07 17.77 15.56
C ASP A 266 -18.13 16.77 16.03
N VAL A 267 -19.26 16.71 15.35
CA VAL A 267 -20.39 15.84 15.73
C VAL A 267 -19.97 14.38 15.71
N CYS A 268 -19.26 13.94 14.66
CA CYS A 268 -18.80 12.55 14.56
C CYS A 268 -17.76 12.23 15.62
N ALA A 269 -16.80 13.13 15.86
CA ALA A 269 -15.79 12.94 16.89
C ALA A 269 -16.39 12.92 18.30
N ALA A 270 -17.29 13.85 18.63
CA ALA A 270 -17.99 13.90 19.90
C ALA A 270 -18.86 12.65 20.14
N THR A 271 -19.65 12.24 19.13
CA THR A 271 -20.51 11.06 19.23
C THR A 271 -19.71 9.79 19.54
N LEU A 272 -18.56 9.60 18.89
CA LEU A 272 -17.68 8.47 19.21
C LEU A 272 -17.17 8.53 20.66
N LEU A 273 -16.75 9.70 21.13
CA LEU A 273 -16.29 9.87 22.51
C LEU A 273 -17.39 9.63 23.55
N ASP A 274 -18.63 10.04 23.26
CA ASP A 274 -19.81 9.80 24.10
C ASP A 274 -20.15 8.30 24.18
N MET A 275 -19.83 7.55 23.12
CA MET A 275 -19.91 6.09 23.06
C MET A 275 -18.67 5.39 23.65
N ASP A 276 -17.80 6.12 24.37
CA ASP A 276 -16.53 5.65 24.93
C ASP A 276 -15.52 5.08 23.90
N VAL A 277 -15.62 5.53 22.65
CA VAL A 277 -14.75 5.14 21.55
C VAL A 277 -13.89 6.32 21.11
N VAL A 278 -12.57 6.19 21.24
CA VAL A 278 -11.64 7.22 20.75
C VAL A 278 -11.20 6.83 19.35
N ALA A 279 -11.48 7.69 18.37
CA ALA A 279 -11.00 7.51 17.00
C ALA A 279 -9.46 7.55 16.98
N ASP A 280 -8.86 6.79 16.06
CA ASP A 280 -7.42 6.78 15.84
C ASP A 280 -6.92 8.17 15.42
N ILE A 281 -7.70 8.82 14.56
CA ILE A 281 -7.51 10.21 14.16
C ILE A 281 -8.88 10.90 14.18
N ALA A 282 -8.97 12.09 14.75
CA ALA A 282 -10.12 12.98 14.59
C ALA A 282 -9.70 14.24 13.86
N ILE A 283 -10.53 14.75 12.95
CA ILE A 283 -10.33 16.03 12.27
C ILE A 283 -11.55 16.88 12.56
N VAL A 284 -11.36 18.04 13.17
CA VAL A 284 -12.46 18.91 13.62
C VAL A 284 -12.17 20.33 13.17
N ASP A 285 -13.16 21.05 12.69
CA ASP A 285 -13.02 22.50 12.56
C ASP A 285 -13.45 23.18 13.86
N GLY A 286 -12.79 24.26 14.24
CA GLY A 286 -13.20 24.98 15.45
C GLY A 286 -14.51 25.76 15.27
N MET A 287 -15.27 25.59 14.18
CA MET A 287 -16.38 26.48 13.82
C MET A 287 -17.62 26.27 14.69
N THR A 288 -17.75 25.12 15.35
CA THR A 288 -18.70 24.90 16.45
C THR A 288 -18.45 25.80 17.67
N LYS A 289 -17.31 26.50 17.78
CA LYS A 289 -17.05 27.48 18.86
C LYS A 289 -18.02 28.68 18.89
N ARG A 290 -18.84 28.90 17.85
CA ARG A 290 -19.74 30.07 17.78
C ARG A 290 -21.23 29.78 18.03
N VAL A 291 -21.67 28.52 18.01
CA VAL A 291 -23.08 28.17 18.29
C VAL A 291 -23.11 26.96 19.22
N GLU A 292 -23.25 27.26 20.51
CA GLU A 292 -23.57 26.38 21.64
C GLU A 292 -22.48 25.41 22.14
N LEU A 293 -22.14 25.61 23.42
CA LEU A 293 -21.14 24.91 24.24
C LEU A 293 -21.44 23.42 24.50
N GLU A 294 -22.44 22.82 23.84
CA GLU A 294 -22.94 21.48 24.18
C GLU A 294 -22.23 20.33 23.45
N GLN A 295 -21.61 20.58 22.28
CA GLN A 295 -20.96 19.53 21.46
C GLN A 295 -19.48 19.81 21.18
N LYS A 296 -18.78 20.46 22.12
CA LYS A 296 -17.33 20.65 21.95
C LYS A 296 -16.62 19.33 22.19
N VAL A 297 -15.86 18.87 21.19
CA VAL A 297 -15.02 17.67 21.31
C VAL A 297 -14.03 17.83 22.48
N ASP A 298 -14.02 16.86 23.39
CA ASP A 298 -13.05 16.81 24.48
C ASP A 298 -11.68 16.39 23.96
N LEU A 299 -10.90 17.38 23.55
CA LEU A 299 -9.55 17.19 23.03
C LEU A 299 -8.61 16.47 24.01
N SER A 300 -8.90 16.48 25.32
CA SER A 300 -8.06 15.80 26.32
C SER A 300 -8.10 14.27 26.23
N ARG A 301 -9.08 13.73 25.47
CA ARG A 301 -9.19 12.30 25.17
C ARG A 301 -8.18 11.81 24.12
N PHE A 302 -7.55 12.73 23.38
CA PHE A 302 -6.53 12.41 22.38
C PHE A 302 -5.13 12.66 22.95
N ASP A 303 -4.21 11.76 22.63
CA ASP A 303 -2.82 11.85 23.10
C ASP A 303 -2.06 13.02 22.46
N VAL A 304 -2.36 13.32 21.20
CA VAL A 304 -1.65 14.32 20.40
C VAL A 304 -2.65 15.25 19.72
N ILE A 305 -2.35 16.55 19.76
CA ILE A 305 -3.10 17.58 19.04
C ILE A 305 -2.21 18.20 17.98
N LEU A 306 -2.67 18.16 16.73
CA LEU A 306 -2.06 18.83 15.58
C LEU A 306 -2.96 19.98 15.13
N ASN A 307 -2.39 20.94 14.42
CA ASN A 307 -3.13 22.06 13.85
C ASN A 307 -2.98 22.07 12.33
N ALA A 308 -4.05 22.44 11.62
CA ALA A 308 -4.02 22.67 10.18
C ALA A 308 -4.74 23.97 9.82
N ASN A 309 -4.19 24.77 8.92
CA ASN A 309 -4.92 25.90 8.34
C ASN A 309 -5.51 25.47 6.98
N ASN A 310 -6.84 25.46 6.85
CA ASN A 310 -7.51 25.04 5.63
C ASN A 310 -8.75 25.90 5.36
N PRO A 311 -8.59 27.07 4.69
CA PRO A 311 -9.69 27.99 4.47
C PRO A 311 -10.84 27.35 3.66
N PRO A 312 -12.05 27.91 3.74
CA PRO A 312 -13.22 27.39 3.03
C PRO A 312 -13.00 27.08 1.55
N GLY A 313 -13.46 25.90 1.12
CA GLY A 313 -13.34 25.44 -0.26
C GLY A 313 -11.89 25.24 -0.76
N GLN A 314 -10.94 24.96 0.15
CA GLN A 314 -9.55 24.67 -0.20
C GLN A 314 -9.08 23.33 0.35
N ILE A 315 -8.04 22.78 -0.28
CA ILE A 315 -7.16 21.78 0.30
C ILE A 315 -5.75 22.37 0.30
N THR A 316 -5.22 22.65 1.48
CA THR A 316 -3.93 23.31 1.66
C THR A 316 -2.78 22.33 1.92
N PRO A 317 -1.52 22.77 1.73
CA PRO A 317 -0.35 22.04 2.18
C PRO A 317 -0.36 21.75 3.69
N SER A 318 -0.95 22.65 4.48
CA SER A 318 -1.07 22.47 5.92
C SER A 318 -1.97 21.29 6.28
N LEU A 319 -3.05 21.07 5.53
CA LEU A 319 -3.94 19.93 5.73
C LEU A 319 -3.25 18.62 5.32
N PHE A 320 -2.56 18.59 4.17
CA PHE A 320 -1.75 17.43 3.77
C PHE A 320 -0.72 17.06 4.84
N GLN A 321 0.01 18.03 5.36
CA GLN A 321 1.04 17.78 6.38
C GLN A 321 0.44 17.26 7.68
N ALA A 322 -0.66 17.84 8.16
CA ALA A 322 -1.30 17.42 9.40
C ALA A 322 -1.84 15.98 9.29
N VAL A 323 -2.54 15.65 8.19
CA VAL A 323 -3.05 14.30 7.93
C VAL A 323 -1.89 13.30 7.79
N SER A 324 -0.85 13.66 7.04
CA SER A 324 0.35 12.82 6.90
C SER A 324 0.99 12.54 8.25
N ASN A 325 1.17 13.56 9.10
CA ASN A 325 1.77 13.40 10.43
C ASN A 325 0.91 12.51 11.35
N ALA A 326 -0.41 12.68 11.31
CA ALA A 326 -1.32 11.87 12.12
C ALA A 326 -1.30 10.39 11.69
N LEU A 327 -1.23 10.12 10.38
CA LEU A 327 -1.17 8.75 9.84
C LEU A 327 0.12 7.99 10.18
N HIS A 328 1.21 8.71 10.42
CA HIS A 328 2.51 8.15 10.86
C HIS A 328 2.66 8.10 12.38
N ASN A 329 1.70 8.62 13.15
CA ASN A 329 1.74 8.59 14.60
C ASN A 329 0.98 7.37 15.11
N ASP A 330 1.54 6.61 16.05
CA ASP A 330 0.86 5.45 16.66
C ASP A 330 -0.15 5.85 17.75
N GLN A 331 -0.10 7.09 18.21
CA GLN A 331 -0.98 7.63 19.25
C GLN A 331 -2.29 8.18 18.67
N THR A 332 -3.33 8.24 19.49
CA THR A 332 -4.60 8.89 19.11
C THR A 332 -4.35 10.37 18.86
N THR A 333 -4.75 10.86 17.69
CA THR A 333 -4.39 12.22 17.25
C THR A 333 -5.63 13.01 16.84
N CYS A 334 -5.82 14.21 17.38
CA CYS A 334 -6.83 15.15 16.88
C CYS A 334 -6.15 16.25 16.06
N ILE A 335 -6.67 16.54 14.87
CA ILE A 335 -6.27 17.66 14.02
C ILE A 335 -7.34 18.75 14.16
N GLU A 336 -6.98 19.86 14.81
CA GLU A 336 -7.81 21.06 14.86
C GLU A 336 -7.58 21.90 13.59
N VAL A 337 -8.63 22.07 12.80
CA VAL A 337 -8.61 22.80 11.54
C VAL A 337 -9.06 24.25 11.77
N GLU A 338 -8.19 25.18 11.45
CA GLU A 338 -8.54 26.58 11.28
C GLU A 338 -9.10 26.78 9.85
N GLY A 339 -10.42 26.70 9.71
CA GLY A 339 -11.12 26.79 8.43
C GLY A 339 -12.22 25.73 8.32
N GLU A 340 -12.27 24.97 7.23
CA GLU A 340 -13.25 23.89 6.99
C GLU A 340 -12.55 22.53 6.85
N GLU A 341 -13.13 21.48 7.42
CA GLU A 341 -12.71 20.07 7.33
C GLU A 341 -13.44 19.27 6.24
N ASP A 342 -14.47 19.84 5.59
CA ASP A 342 -15.33 19.16 4.60
C ASP A 342 -14.56 18.42 3.48
N LEU A 343 -13.41 18.95 3.08
CA LEU A 343 -12.57 18.37 2.02
C LEU A 343 -11.48 17.43 2.53
N ALA A 344 -11.32 17.31 3.86
CA ALA A 344 -10.36 16.41 4.49
C ALA A 344 -10.53 14.93 4.10
N PRO A 345 -11.74 14.38 3.89
CA PRO A 345 -11.90 12.99 3.44
C PRO A 345 -11.15 12.67 2.13
N ILE A 346 -11.02 13.64 1.21
CA ILE A 346 -10.26 13.46 -0.04
C ILE A 346 -8.77 13.22 0.28
N VAL A 347 -8.20 14.07 1.14
CA VAL A 347 -6.80 13.98 1.57
C VAL A 347 -6.55 12.69 2.36
N ILE A 348 -7.47 12.36 3.28
CA ILE A 348 -7.39 11.14 4.09
C ILE A 348 -7.36 9.92 3.17
N HIS A 349 -8.32 9.75 2.27
CA HIS A 349 -8.34 8.56 1.41
C HIS A 349 -7.10 8.46 0.54
N LEU A 350 -6.59 9.57 0.00
CA LEU A 350 -5.37 9.57 -0.80
C LEU A 350 -4.13 9.11 -0.01
N LEU A 351 -3.99 9.54 1.24
CA LEU A 351 -2.81 9.23 2.05
C LEU A 351 -2.93 7.98 2.92
N ALA A 352 -4.12 7.63 3.39
CA ALA A 352 -4.33 6.60 4.39
C ALA A 352 -4.05 5.19 3.86
N PRO A 353 -3.62 4.24 4.71
CA PRO A 353 -3.56 2.84 4.36
C PRO A 353 -4.92 2.28 3.91
N ILE A 354 -4.87 1.29 3.02
CA ILE A 354 -6.05 0.51 2.62
C ILE A 354 -6.65 -0.18 3.86
N GLY A 355 -7.97 -0.14 3.98
CA GLY A 355 -8.74 -0.63 5.13
C GLY A 355 -9.07 0.45 6.17
N THR A 356 -8.53 1.66 6.04
CA THR A 356 -8.86 2.77 6.96
C THR A 356 -10.34 3.15 6.83
N ASN A 357 -11.07 3.11 7.94
CA ASN A 357 -12.48 3.48 8.04
C ASN A 357 -12.58 5.00 8.28
N VAL A 358 -13.18 5.73 7.34
CA VAL A 358 -13.42 7.17 7.49
C VAL A 358 -14.91 7.40 7.74
N VAL A 359 -15.24 7.97 8.90
CA VAL A 359 -16.61 8.34 9.26
C VAL A 359 -16.77 9.85 9.26
N TYR A 360 -17.82 10.33 8.61
CA TYR A 360 -18.12 11.76 8.53
C TYR A 360 -19.63 12.02 8.46
N GLY A 361 -20.04 13.20 8.93
CA GLY A 361 -21.44 13.57 8.99
C GLY A 361 -22.03 13.87 7.61
N GLN A 362 -23.29 13.48 7.41
CA GLN A 362 -24.09 13.89 6.26
C GLN A 362 -25.29 14.71 6.77
N PRO A 363 -25.33 16.03 6.48
CA PRO A 363 -26.37 16.91 6.98
C PRO A 363 -27.78 16.38 6.72
N ASN A 364 -28.61 16.36 7.76
CA ASN A 364 -30.01 15.91 7.78
C ASN A 364 -30.24 14.47 7.29
N LYS A 365 -29.21 13.62 7.32
CA LYS A 365 -29.31 12.22 6.87
C LYS A 365 -28.69 11.21 7.83
N GLY A 366 -27.56 11.52 8.44
CA GLY A 366 -26.87 10.63 9.38
C GLY A 366 -25.35 10.63 9.21
N VAL A 367 -24.73 9.45 9.30
CA VAL A 367 -23.28 9.26 9.25
C VAL A 367 -22.92 8.45 8.00
N VAL A 368 -21.87 8.86 7.30
CA VAL A 368 -21.30 8.09 6.19
C VAL A 368 -20.06 7.37 6.67
N LEU A 369 -19.98 6.07 6.40
CA LEU A 369 -18.76 5.28 6.54
C LEU A 369 -18.20 5.02 5.14
N ARG A 370 -16.92 5.35 4.94
CA ARG A 370 -16.19 4.96 3.74
C ARG A 370 -14.88 4.29 4.10
N VAL A 371 -14.71 3.06 3.65
CA VAL A 371 -13.45 2.32 3.79
C VAL A 371 -12.50 2.76 2.67
N THR A 372 -11.23 2.98 3.03
CA THR A 372 -10.18 3.31 2.06
C THR A 372 -9.81 2.07 1.25
N THR A 373 -10.12 2.08 -0.04
CA THR A 373 -9.79 1.03 -1.01
C THR A 373 -8.99 1.63 -2.18
N LEU A 374 -8.48 0.79 -3.09
CA LEU A 374 -7.87 1.29 -4.33
C LEU A 374 -8.89 2.10 -5.16
N GLU A 375 -10.14 1.66 -5.19
CA GLU A 375 -11.21 2.38 -5.89
C GLU A 375 -11.48 3.75 -5.24
N SER A 376 -11.59 3.80 -3.91
CA SER A 376 -11.85 5.08 -3.22
C SER A 376 -10.71 6.06 -3.43
N LYS A 377 -9.47 5.57 -3.42
CA LYS A 377 -8.25 6.33 -3.71
C LYS A 377 -8.27 6.90 -5.13
N GLU A 378 -8.61 6.10 -6.15
CA GLU A 378 -8.72 6.59 -7.52
C GLU A 378 -9.82 7.62 -7.70
N GLN A 379 -10.98 7.41 -7.07
CA GLN A 379 -12.07 8.38 -7.09
C GLN A 379 -11.62 9.72 -6.48
N CYS A 380 -10.90 9.69 -5.35
CA CYS A 380 -10.35 10.90 -4.73
C CYS A 380 -9.24 11.54 -5.57
N ARG A 381 -8.37 10.76 -6.23
CA ARG A 381 -7.34 11.26 -7.15
C ARG A 381 -7.98 11.95 -8.35
N SER A 382 -9.01 11.34 -8.94
CA SER A 382 -9.80 11.93 -10.03
C SER A 382 -10.47 13.21 -9.59
N LEU A 383 -11.07 13.24 -8.39
CA LEU A 383 -11.73 14.43 -7.86
C LEU A 383 -10.72 15.57 -7.63
N LEU A 384 -9.59 15.30 -6.98
CA LEU A 384 -8.53 16.30 -6.75
C LEU A 384 -8.01 16.88 -8.07
N SER A 385 -7.92 16.08 -9.13
CA SER A 385 -7.47 16.56 -10.46
C SER A 385 -8.41 17.58 -11.11
N LYS A 386 -9.66 17.71 -10.63
CA LYS A 386 -10.64 18.71 -11.11
C LYS A 386 -10.51 20.06 -10.38
N PHE A 387 -9.67 20.17 -9.35
CA PHE A 387 -9.49 21.40 -8.58
C PHE A 387 -8.54 22.35 -9.30
N GLU A 388 -8.72 23.67 -9.10
CA GLU A 388 -7.80 24.67 -9.63
C GLU A 388 -6.58 24.77 -8.72
N VAL A 389 -5.37 24.61 -9.27
CA VAL A 389 -4.13 24.91 -8.57
C VAL A 389 -3.79 26.37 -8.80
N ARG A 390 -3.70 27.15 -7.73
CA ARG A 390 -3.23 28.55 -7.81
C ARG A 390 -1.86 28.64 -7.14
N SER A 391 -0.87 28.98 -7.95
CA SER A 391 0.52 29.23 -7.54
C SER A 391 0.68 30.56 -6.82
#